data_AF-A0AAN4YX74-F1
#
_entry.id   AF-A0AAN4YX74-F1
#
_cell.length_a   1.000
_cell.length_b   1.000
_cell.length_c   1.000
_cell.angle_alpha   90.00
_cell.angle_beta   90.00
_cell.angle_gamma   90.00
#
_symmetry.space_group_name_H-M   'P 1'
#
loop_
_entity.id
_entity.type
_entity.pdbx_description
1 polymer ?
#
loop_
_entity_poly.entity_id
_entity_poly.type
_entity_poly.pdbx_seq_one_letter_code
_entity_poly.pdbx_strand_id
1 'polypeptide(L)'
;MKGRSLSGSVYLKPDILSIRRRSDPDQARAVAMHWWVYQDGLPVEQCARSKLQSLTDRIQQETRFSILVGFGVGLIQMQPVTTNPEVQYEPNNTIIS
;
A
#
# COMPACT_ATOMS: atom_id res chain seq x y z
N MET A 1 24.31 -2.11 29.70
CA MET A 1 23.26 -2.13 28.66
C MET A 1 22.65 -0.73 28.58
N LYS A 2 22.95 0.06 27.53
CA LYS A 2 22.30 1.35 27.32
C LYS A 2 20.86 1.08 26.85
N GLY A 3 19.88 1.46 27.65
CA GLY A 3 18.48 1.39 27.28
C GLY A 3 18.26 2.18 25.99
N ARG A 4 17.83 1.49 24.93
CA ARG A 4 17.27 2.15 23.75
C ARG A 4 16.09 2.98 24.26
N SER A 5 16.19 4.29 24.13
CA SER A 5 15.07 5.21 24.28
C SER A 5 13.85 4.63 23.54
N LEU A 6 12.66 4.76 24.12
CA LEU A 6 11.36 4.55 23.47
C LEU A 6 11.22 5.55 22.30
N SER A 7 12.05 5.41 21.28
CA SER A 7 12.02 6.17 20.04
C SER A 7 11.00 5.52 19.10
N GLY A 8 9.77 5.37 19.59
CA GLY A 8 8.68 4.70 18.88
C GLY A 8 7.98 5.57 17.82
N SER A 9 8.49 6.78 17.56
CA SER A 9 7.88 7.70 16.60
C SER A 9 8.44 7.48 15.21
N VAL A 10 7.54 7.29 14.25
CA VAL A 10 7.81 7.16 12.82
C VAL A 10 7.07 8.28 12.10
N TYR A 11 7.71 8.88 11.11
CA TYR A 11 7.15 9.95 10.31
C TYR A 11 6.80 9.44 8.91
N LEU A 12 5.72 10.00 8.34
CA LEU A 12 5.32 9.72 6.97
C LEU A 12 5.89 10.80 6.06
N LYS A 13 6.84 10.42 5.19
CA LYS A 13 7.37 11.30 4.16
C LYS A 13 6.56 11.09 2.86
N PRO A 14 5.73 12.04 2.43
CA PRO A 14 4.90 11.87 1.23
C PRO A 14 5.76 11.84 -0.03
N ASP A 15 5.36 10.98 -0.98
CA ASP A 15 5.92 10.92 -2.33
C ASP A 15 5.05 11.73 -3.29
N ILE A 16 5.53 12.91 -3.66
CA ILE A 16 4.82 13.85 -4.54
C ILE A 16 4.57 13.23 -5.93
N LEU A 17 5.46 12.36 -6.41
CA LEU A 17 5.31 11.71 -7.72
C LEU A 17 4.20 10.65 -7.73
N SER A 18 3.74 10.22 -6.56
CA SER A 18 2.66 9.25 -6.40
C SER A 18 1.29 9.88 -6.14
N ILE A 19 1.21 11.22 -6.16
CA ILE A 19 -0.05 11.94 -5.94
C ILE A 19 -1.04 11.56 -7.04
N ARG A 20 -2.22 11.14 -6.63
CA ARG A 20 -3.35 10.88 -7.51
C ARG A 20 -4.65 11.36 -6.89
N ARG A 21 -5.61 11.75 -7.72
CA ARG A 21 -6.97 12.02 -7.29
C ARG A 21 -7.66 10.70 -6.96
N ARG A 22 -8.28 10.61 -5.79
CA ARG A 22 -9.21 9.54 -5.46
C ARG A 22 -10.58 9.89 -6.05
N SER A 23 -11.09 9.01 -6.90
CA SER A 23 -12.42 9.15 -7.51
C SER A 23 -13.48 8.74 -6.48
N ASP A 24 -13.83 9.67 -5.61
CA ASP A 24 -14.97 9.55 -4.71
C ASP A 24 -16.05 10.54 -5.20
N PRO A 25 -17.30 10.09 -5.46
CA PRO A 25 -18.35 10.94 -6.01
C PRO A 25 -18.64 12.19 -5.19
N ASP A 26 -18.52 12.10 -3.86
CA ASP A 26 -18.98 13.14 -2.95
C ASP A 26 -17.84 14.00 -2.37
N GLN A 27 -16.57 13.59 -2.54
CA GLN A 27 -15.42 14.34 -2.02
C GLN A 27 -14.17 14.23 -2.89
N ALA A 28 -13.70 15.36 -3.44
CA ALA A 28 -12.40 15.43 -4.10
C ALA A 28 -11.26 15.30 -3.07
N ARG A 29 -10.54 14.17 -3.08
CA ARG A 29 -9.37 13.93 -2.23
C ARG A 29 -8.14 13.61 -3.08
N ALA A 30 -6.99 14.19 -2.72
CA ALA A 30 -5.69 13.78 -3.24
C ALA A 30 -5.06 12.75 -2.28
N VAL A 31 -4.52 11.67 -2.83
CA VAL A 31 -3.82 10.64 -2.06
C VAL A 31 -2.41 10.48 -2.60
N ALA A 32 -1.45 10.27 -1.70
CA ALA A 32 -0.06 9.99 -2.03
C ALA A 32 0.41 8.76 -1.27
N MET A 33 1.30 7.99 -1.89
CA MET A 33 2.13 7.03 -1.19
C MET A 33 3.14 7.77 -0.30
N HIS A 34 3.71 7.06 0.68
CA HIS A 34 4.70 7.63 1.59
C HIS A 34 5.80 6.62 1.92
N TRP A 35 6.94 7.13 2.34
CA TRP A 35 7.95 6.35 3.06
C TRP A 35 7.77 6.53 4.56
N TRP A 36 8.18 5.53 5.32
CA TRP A 36 8.31 5.63 6.77
C TRP A 36 9.75 5.99 7.09
N VAL A 37 9.95 7.08 7.81
CA VAL A 37 11.27 7.59 8.16
C VAL A 37 11.35 7.87 9.66
N TYR A 38 12.55 7.73 10.23
CA TYR A 38 12.85 8.23 11.56
C TYR A 38 12.98 9.76 11.53
N GLN A 39 13.14 10.37 12.70
CA GLN A 39 13.26 11.83 12.84
C GLN A 39 14.46 12.40 12.05
N ASP A 40 15.52 11.63 11.88
CA ASP A 40 16.71 11.99 11.10
C ASP A 40 16.49 11.85 9.57
N GLY A 41 15.30 11.42 9.15
CA GLY A 41 14.96 11.20 7.75
C GLY A 41 15.45 9.86 7.19
N LEU A 42 16.12 9.03 7.98
CA LEU A 42 16.54 7.70 7.55
C LEU A 42 15.33 6.77 7.41
N PRO A 43 15.31 5.88 6.40
CA PRO A 43 14.21 4.96 6.21
C PRO A 43 14.10 3.99 7.38
N VAL A 44 12.86 3.80 7.85
CA VAL A 44 12.54 2.75 8.80
C VAL A 44 12.72 1.40 8.12
N GLU A 45 13.44 0.48 8.76
CA GLU A 45 13.78 -0.82 8.19
C GLU A 45 12.53 -1.60 7.75
N GLN A 46 11.43 -1.51 8.50
CA GLN A 46 10.18 -2.21 8.24
C GLN A 46 9.34 -1.58 7.10
N CYS A 47 9.76 -0.44 6.54
CA CYS A 47 9.03 0.21 5.46
C CYS A 47 9.10 -0.60 4.16
N ALA A 48 8.00 -1.23 3.76
CA ALA A 48 7.93 -2.02 2.53
C ALA A 48 8.32 -1.21 1.27
N ARG A 49 7.91 0.06 1.19
CA ARG A 49 8.26 0.95 0.06
C ARG A 49 9.77 1.21 -0.01
N SER A 50 10.42 1.47 1.13
CA SER A 50 11.87 1.66 1.17
C SER A 50 12.61 0.38 0.77
N LYS A 51 12.16 -0.79 1.27
CA LYS A 51 12.75 -2.08 0.87
C LYS A 51 12.65 -2.34 -0.64
N LEU A 52 11.50 -2.06 -1.24
CA LEU A 52 11.31 -2.23 -2.68
C LEU A 52 12.22 -1.29 -3.47
N GLN A 53 12.32 -0.01 -3.06
CA GLN A 53 13.22 0.95 -3.69
C GLN A 53 14.68 0.48 -3.62
N SER A 54 15.16 0.06 -2.45
CA SER A 54 16.52 -0.46 -2.29
C SER A 54 16.81 -1.66 -3.20
N LEU A 55 15.83 -2.56 -3.36
CA LEU A 55 15.96 -3.70 -4.26
C LEU A 55 16.02 -3.27 -5.73
N THR A 56 15.14 -2.37 -6.15
CA THR A 56 15.12 -1.83 -7.52
C THR A 56 16.41 -1.09 -7.85
N ASP A 57 16.90 -0.26 -6.94
CA ASP A 57 18.15 0.49 -7.10
C ASP A 57 19.34 -0.46 -7.23
N ARG A 58 19.40 -1.50 -6.38
CA ARG A 58 20.47 -2.50 -6.43
C ARG A 58 20.48 -3.24 -7.77
N ILE A 59 19.32 -3.68 -8.26
CA ILE A 59 19.22 -4.37 -9.55
C ILE A 59 19.68 -3.44 -10.69
N GLN A 60 19.24 -2.17 -10.68
CA GLN A 60 19.65 -1.19 -11.69
C GLN A 60 21.16 -0.91 -11.64
N GLN A 61 21.76 -0.81 -10.44
CA GLN A 61 23.20 -0.57 -10.26
C GLN A 61 24.04 -1.77 -10.74
N GLU A 62 23.62 -2.99 -10.40
CA GLU A 62 24.38 -4.21 -10.71
C GLU A 62 24.20 -4.68 -12.15
N THR A 63 23.01 -4.50 -12.75
CA THR A 63 22.67 -5.08 -14.06
C THR A 63 22.45 -4.05 -15.16
N ARG A 64 22.25 -2.77 -14.81
CA ARG A 64 21.76 -1.71 -15.71
C ARG A 64 20.37 -1.96 -16.31
N PHE A 65 19.63 -2.96 -15.83
CA PHE A 65 18.25 -3.22 -16.25
C PHE A 65 17.23 -2.62 -15.31
N SER A 66 16.11 -2.21 -15.91
CA SER A 66 14.92 -1.77 -15.18
C SER A 66 13.89 -2.91 -15.11
N ILE A 67 13.14 -2.96 -14.01
CA ILE A 67 12.15 -4.01 -13.77
C ILE A 67 10.77 -3.46 -14.09
N LEU A 68 10.02 -4.19 -14.91
CA LEU A 68 8.60 -3.95 -15.14
C LEU A 68 7.79 -5.05 -14.46
N VAL A 69 6.83 -4.69 -13.60
CA VAL A 69 5.97 -5.62 -12.87
C VAL A 69 4.50 -5.30 -13.15
N GLY A 70 3.73 -6.31 -13.54
CA GLY A 70 2.27 -6.23 -13.65
C GLY A 70 1.60 -7.14 -12.61
N PHE A 71 0.50 -6.67 -12.02
CA PHE A 71 -0.30 -7.45 -11.06
C PHE A 71 -1.71 -7.64 -11.61
N GLY A 72 -2.17 -8.90 -11.66
CA GLY A 72 -3.59 -9.22 -11.83
C GLY A 72 -4.22 -9.44 -10.47
N VAL A 73 -5.31 -8.73 -10.18
CA VAL A 73 -6.06 -8.90 -8.92
C VAL A 73 -7.46 -9.39 -9.27
N GLY A 74 -7.76 -10.63 -8.87
CA GLY A 74 -9.11 -11.19 -8.94
C GLY A 74 -9.87 -10.88 -7.66
N LEU A 75 -11.12 -10.43 -7.80
CA LEU A 75 -12.01 -10.14 -6.68
C LEU A 75 -13.34 -10.86 -6.91
N ILE A 76 -13.89 -11.45 -5.86
CA ILE A 76 -15.26 -11.98 -5.84
C ILE A 76 -16.08 -11.04 -4.98
N GLN A 77 -17.09 -10.40 -5.57
CA GLN A 77 -18.05 -9.63 -4.81
C GLN A 77 -19.02 -10.60 -4.15
N MET A 78 -19.18 -10.52 -2.83
CA MET A 78 -20.12 -11.35 -2.08
C MET A 78 -21.38 -10.55 -1.76
N GLN A 79 -22.53 -11.21 -1.69
CA GLN A 79 -23.81 -10.63 -1.26
C GLN A 79 -24.38 -11.39 -0.05
N PRO A 80 -25.04 -10.68 0.89
CA PRO A 80 -25.66 -11.32 2.04
C PRO A 80 -26.93 -12.07 1.63
N VAL A 81 -27.14 -13.25 2.20
CA VAL A 81 -28.36 -14.04 2.08
C VAL A 81 -28.95 -14.22 3.47
N THR A 82 -30.18 -13.76 3.68
CA THR A 82 -30.86 -13.83 4.97
C THR A 82 -31.74 -15.08 5.02
N THR A 83 -31.17 -16.18 5.48
CA THR A 83 -31.89 -17.43 5.77
C THR A 83 -31.80 -17.68 7.27
N ASN A 84 -32.82 -17.21 8.02
CA ASN A 84 -32.91 -17.36 9.50
C ASN A 84 -31.85 -16.51 10.27
N PRO A 85 -31.72 -16.52 11.62
CA PRO A 85 -31.08 -15.41 12.37
C PRO A 85 -29.57 -15.19 12.11
N GLU A 86 -28.95 -15.98 11.24
CA GLU A 86 -27.57 -15.82 10.80
C GLU A 86 -27.50 -15.27 9.37
N VAL A 87 -26.60 -14.30 9.16
CA VAL A 87 -26.32 -13.77 7.83
C VAL A 87 -25.27 -14.66 7.15
N GLN A 88 -25.64 -15.28 6.03
CA GLN A 88 -24.71 -16.01 5.17
C GLN A 88 -24.29 -15.14 3.98
N TYR A 89 -23.19 -15.49 3.30
CA TYR A 89 -22.70 -14.77 2.12
C TYR A 89 -22.48 -15.71 0.96
N GLU A 90 -22.94 -15.31 -0.22
CA GLU A 90 -22.75 -16.04 -1.47
C GLU A 90 -22.11 -15.13 -2.54
N PRO A 91 -21.41 -15.68 -3.54
CA PRO A 91 -20.91 -14.89 -4.65
C PRO A 91 -22.04 -14.14 -5.36
N ASN A 92 -21.86 -12.85 -5.59
CA ASN A 92 -22.75 -12.06 -6.43
C ASN A 92 -22.50 -12.45 -7.90
N ASN A 93 -23.39 -13.27 -8.44
CA ASN A 93 -23.31 -13.78 -9.81
C ASN A 93 -23.83 -12.77 -10.86
N THR A 94 -24.09 -11.52 -10.47
CA THR A 94 -24.47 -10.47 -11.41
C THR A 94 -23.27 -10.11 -12.26
N ILE A 95 -23.31 -10.47 -13.55
CA ILE A 95 -22.32 -10.04 -14.54
C ILE A 95 -22.41 -8.52 -14.63
N ILE A 96 -21.38 -7.82 -14.17
CA ILE A 96 -21.26 -6.38 -14.38
C ILE A 96 -20.75 -6.21 -15.82
N SER A 97 -21.67 -5.97 -16.75
CA SER A 97 -21.39 -5.60 -18.15
C SER A 97 -20.96 -4.15 -18.27
#